data_AF-A0A9R0QSY3-F1
#
_entry.id   AF-A0A9R0QSY3-F1
#
_cell.length_a   1.000
_cell.length_b   1.000
_cell.length_c   1.000
_cell.angle_alpha   90.00
_cell.angle_beta   90.00
_cell.angle_gamma   90.00
#
_symmetry.space_group_name_H-M   'P 1'
#
loop_
_entity.id
_entity.type
_entity.pdbx_description
1 polymer ?
#
loop_
_entity_poly.entity_id
_entity_poly.type
_entity_poly.pdbx_seq_one_letter_code
_entity_poly.pdbx_strand_id
1 'polypeptide(L)'
;MLAFGTLEKQILVEPILAQWIQSSHGKMTYGFDIILSTTNGPAFNAGRSLWLPGWLNVVNENSNSLFLTIGPGDFLVHHAIALGLHTTTLILVKGDLDEHDSKLMLGKKDFGYSFPCDGPRHGGTCDIFAWDAFYFALFYSTTQLSW
;
A
#
# COMPACT_ATOMS: atom_id res chain seq x y z
N MET A 1 14.43 4.55 -20.98
CA MET A 1 14.17 3.43 -21.91
C MET A 1 13.11 3.82 -22.93
N LEU A 2 11.90 4.18 -22.50
CA LEU A 2 10.86 4.71 -23.39
C LEU A 2 11.31 5.92 -24.24
N ALA A 3 11.87 6.96 -23.61
CA ALA A 3 12.36 8.15 -24.32
C ALA A 3 13.52 7.86 -25.31
N PHE A 4 14.19 6.71 -25.16
CA PHE A 4 15.29 6.29 -26.03
C PHE A 4 14.85 5.24 -27.08
N GLY A 5 13.54 4.97 -27.21
CA GLY A 5 13.01 3.99 -28.17
C GLY A 5 13.40 2.53 -27.88
N THR A 6 13.90 2.23 -26.68
CA THR A 6 14.35 0.88 -26.26
C THR A 6 13.42 0.34 -25.19
N LEU A 7 12.18 0.04 -25.59
CA LEU A 7 11.11 -0.41 -24.70
C LEU A 7 11.38 -1.78 -24.07
N GLU A 8 11.99 -2.67 -24.83
CA GLU A 8 12.37 -4.03 -24.43
C GLU A 8 13.37 -4.07 -23.27
N LYS A 9 14.06 -2.96 -23.02
CA LYS A 9 15.01 -2.84 -21.90
C LYS A 9 14.33 -2.41 -20.60
N GLN A 10 13.04 -2.05 -20.63
CA GLN A 10 12.30 -1.68 -19.42
C GLN A 10 12.18 -2.87 -18.47
N ILE A 11 12.46 -2.62 -17.20
CA ILE A 11 12.23 -3.60 -16.14
C ILE A 11 10.74 -3.61 -15.84
N LEU A 12 10.09 -4.73 -16.19
CA LEU A 12 8.68 -4.99 -15.95
C LEU A 12 8.60 -6.19 -15.01
N VAL A 13 8.12 -5.95 -13.79
CA VAL A 13 7.98 -6.99 -12.76
C VAL A 13 6.53 -7.40 -12.68
N GLU A 14 6.24 -8.68 -12.90
CA GLU A 14 4.89 -9.23 -12.77
C GLU A 14 4.47 -9.34 -11.29
N PRO A 15 3.25 -8.90 -10.92
CA PRO A 15 2.73 -9.05 -9.56
C PRO A 15 2.23 -10.48 -9.30
N ILE A 16 3.14 -11.46 -9.36
CA ILE A 16 2.84 -12.91 -9.29
C ILE A 16 2.00 -13.25 -8.04
N LEU A 17 2.30 -12.64 -6.89
CA LEU A 17 1.54 -12.88 -5.65
C LEU A 17 0.08 -12.43 -5.76
N ALA A 18 -0.17 -11.28 -6.38
CA ALA A 18 -1.53 -10.79 -6.56
C ALA A 18 -2.27 -11.60 -7.64
N GLN A 19 -1.59 -12.01 -8.71
CA GLN A 19 -2.15 -12.90 -9.73
C GLN A 19 -2.51 -14.28 -9.15
N TRP A 20 -1.65 -14.80 -8.27
CA TRP A 20 -1.91 -16.03 -7.51
C TRP A 20 -3.15 -15.90 -6.62
N ILE A 21 -3.36 -14.76 -5.95
CA ILE A 21 -4.58 -14.49 -5.18
C ILE A 21 -5.80 -14.45 -6.11
N GLN A 22 -5.72 -13.80 -7.27
CA GLN A 22 -6.84 -13.77 -8.23
C GLN A 22 -7.20 -15.19 -8.72
N SER A 23 -6.21 -16.02 -9.03
CA SER A 23 -6.45 -17.41 -9.43
C SER A 23 -6.92 -18.30 -8.30
N SER A 24 -6.44 -18.08 -7.07
CA SER A 24 -6.98 -18.74 -5.87
C SER A 24 -8.48 -18.49 -5.68
N HIS A 25 -8.96 -17.33 -6.17
CA HIS A 25 -10.38 -16.97 -6.23
C HIS A 25 -11.10 -17.42 -7.51
N GLY A 26 -10.49 -18.23 -8.38
CA GLY A 26 -11.15 -18.80 -9.56
C GLY A 26 -10.96 -18.02 -10.87
N LYS A 27 -10.11 -17.00 -10.90
CA LYS A 27 -9.74 -16.31 -12.14
C LYS A 27 -8.79 -17.17 -12.98
N MET A 28 -9.21 -17.52 -14.19
CA MET A 28 -8.47 -18.45 -15.07
C MET A 28 -7.41 -17.77 -15.96
N THR A 29 -7.43 -16.44 -16.08
CA THR A 29 -6.60 -15.67 -17.03
C THR A 29 -5.09 -15.91 -16.89
N TYR A 30 -4.59 -16.16 -15.68
CA TYR A 30 -3.14 -16.31 -15.42
C TYR A 30 -2.63 -17.76 -15.52
N GLY A 31 -3.52 -18.74 -15.72
CA GLY A 31 -3.13 -20.14 -15.90
C GLY A 31 -2.62 -20.86 -14.64
N PHE A 32 -2.77 -20.30 -13.44
CA PHE A 32 -2.56 -21.05 -12.20
C PHE A 32 -3.71 -22.02 -11.96
N ASP A 33 -3.42 -23.30 -11.76
CA ASP A 33 -4.40 -24.35 -11.43
C ASP A 33 -4.39 -24.64 -9.91
N ILE A 34 -5.03 -23.76 -9.13
CA ILE A 34 -4.97 -23.74 -7.66
C ILE A 34 -6.33 -23.42 -7.04
N ILE A 35 -6.64 -24.04 -5.88
CA ILE A 35 -7.80 -23.77 -5.02
C ILE A 35 -9.16 -23.73 -5.76
N LEU A 36 -9.61 -22.56 -6.24
CA LEU A 36 -10.88 -22.38 -6.97
C LEU A 36 -10.73 -22.28 -8.48
N SER A 37 -9.53 -22.01 -9.02
CA SER A 37 -9.31 -22.11 -10.46
C SER A 37 -9.19 -23.57 -10.92
N THR A 38 -8.91 -24.49 -9.99
CA THR A 38 -8.93 -25.93 -10.23
C THR A 38 -10.31 -26.52 -10.03
N THR A 39 -10.80 -27.31 -11.00
CA THR A 39 -12.16 -27.89 -10.97
C THR A 39 -12.27 -29.16 -10.12
N ASN A 40 -11.14 -29.71 -9.68
CA ASN A 40 -11.07 -30.97 -8.93
C ASN A 40 -10.69 -30.78 -7.44
N GLY A 41 -10.48 -29.54 -7.00
CA GLY A 41 -10.06 -29.24 -5.63
C GLY A 41 -11.17 -29.44 -4.59
N PRO A 42 -10.82 -29.72 -3.32
CA PRO A 42 -11.80 -29.85 -2.24
C PRO A 42 -12.61 -28.56 -2.04
N ALA A 43 -11.96 -27.39 -2.15
CA ALA A 43 -12.61 -26.08 -2.04
C ALA A 43 -13.64 -25.86 -3.18
N PHE A 44 -13.26 -26.20 -4.41
CA PHE A 44 -14.16 -26.13 -5.56
C PHE A 44 -15.37 -27.05 -5.38
N ASN A 45 -15.13 -28.32 -5.03
CA ASN A 45 -16.19 -29.31 -4.87
C ASN A 45 -17.17 -28.95 -3.74
N ALA A 46 -16.69 -28.39 -2.64
CA ALA A 46 -17.54 -27.95 -1.53
C ALA A 46 -18.47 -26.78 -1.92
N GLY A 47 -18.01 -25.86 -2.76
CA GLY A 47 -18.79 -24.68 -3.18
C GLY A 47 -19.67 -24.88 -4.41
N ARG A 48 -19.43 -25.94 -5.20
CA ARG A 48 -19.97 -26.15 -6.56
C ARG A 48 -21.49 -26.07 -6.68
N SER A 49 -22.25 -26.47 -5.67
CA SER A 49 -23.72 -26.52 -5.72
C SER A 49 -24.42 -25.30 -5.11
N LEU A 50 -23.67 -24.36 -4.52
CA LEU A 50 -24.22 -23.24 -3.76
C LEU A 50 -23.96 -21.91 -4.46
N TRP A 51 -22.82 -21.27 -4.18
CA TRP A 51 -22.49 -19.92 -4.63
C TRP A 51 -21.43 -19.92 -5.75
N LEU A 52 -20.65 -21.00 -5.86
CA LEU A 52 -19.45 -21.03 -6.68
C LEU A 52 -19.71 -20.85 -8.20
N PRO A 53 -20.75 -21.45 -8.83
CA PRO A 53 -21.00 -21.24 -10.25
C PRO A 53 -21.28 -19.76 -10.60
N GLY A 54 -22.06 -19.07 -9.76
CA GLY A 54 -22.34 -17.64 -9.95
C GLY A 54 -21.09 -16.79 -9.75
N TRP A 55 -20.30 -17.10 -8.72
CA TRP A 55 -19.02 -16.45 -8.48
C TRP A 55 -18.03 -16.61 -9.64
N LEU A 56 -17.85 -17.85 -10.13
CA LEU A 56 -16.93 -18.15 -11.23
C LEU A 56 -17.35 -17.49 -12.54
N ASN A 57 -18.65 -17.31 -12.77
CA ASN A 57 -19.14 -16.54 -13.90
C ASN A 57 -18.69 -15.07 -13.78
N VAL A 58 -18.96 -14.42 -12.65
CA VAL A 58 -18.65 -12.99 -12.46
C VAL A 58 -17.14 -12.70 -12.41
N VAL A 59 -16.33 -13.55 -11.77
CA VAL A 59 -14.86 -13.32 -11.66
C VAL A 59 -14.12 -13.46 -12.98
N ASN A 60 -14.71 -14.18 -13.95
CA ASN A 60 -14.14 -14.38 -15.29
C ASN A 60 -14.80 -13.49 -16.35
N GLU A 61 -15.77 -12.65 -15.98
CA GLU A 61 -16.36 -11.63 -16.85
C GLU A 61 -15.42 -10.41 -16.96
N ASN A 62 -15.04 -10.04 -18.18
CA ASN A 62 -14.15 -8.88 -18.42
C ASN A 62 -14.89 -7.53 -18.44
N SER A 63 -16.21 -7.51 -18.24
CA SER A 63 -17.06 -6.32 -18.32
C SER A 63 -17.29 -5.64 -16.96
N ASN A 64 -16.88 -6.27 -15.87
CA ASN A 64 -17.05 -5.75 -14.51
C ASN A 64 -15.71 -5.34 -13.89
N SER A 65 -15.75 -4.81 -12.67
CA SER A 65 -14.57 -4.39 -11.90
C SER A 65 -14.07 -5.43 -10.90
N LEU A 66 -14.64 -6.64 -10.90
CA LEU A 66 -14.33 -7.67 -9.93
C LEU A 66 -13.03 -8.38 -10.33
N PHE A 67 -11.99 -8.21 -9.51
CA PHE A 67 -10.64 -8.71 -9.79
C PHE A 67 -10.14 -8.35 -11.19
N LEU A 68 -10.03 -7.06 -11.50
CA LEU A 68 -9.43 -6.58 -12.76
C LEU A 68 -8.08 -7.26 -13.05
N THR A 69 -7.79 -7.47 -14.33
CA THR A 69 -6.52 -8.07 -14.74
C THR A 69 -5.37 -7.12 -14.40
N ILE A 70 -4.38 -7.62 -13.67
CA ILE A 70 -3.24 -6.85 -13.16
C ILE A 70 -1.95 -7.25 -13.87
N GLY A 71 -1.06 -6.27 -14.05
CA GLY A 71 0.24 -6.45 -14.67
C GLY A 71 1.34 -5.59 -14.04
N PRO A 72 2.44 -5.35 -14.76
CA PRO A 72 3.60 -4.67 -14.21
C PRO A 72 3.36 -3.21 -13.80
N GLY A 73 2.41 -2.53 -14.45
CA GLY A 73 2.02 -1.17 -14.04
C GLY A 73 1.37 -1.16 -12.66
N ASP A 74 0.47 -2.11 -12.41
CA ASP A 74 -0.19 -2.29 -11.12
C ASP A 74 0.81 -2.61 -10.01
N PHE A 75 1.83 -3.42 -10.31
CA PHE A 75 2.92 -3.69 -9.37
C PHE A 75 3.60 -2.41 -8.89
N LEU A 76 3.96 -1.51 -9.81
CA LEU A 76 4.67 -0.28 -9.49
C LEU A 76 3.81 0.67 -8.67
N VAL A 77 2.53 0.88 -9.03
CA VAL A 77 1.64 1.78 -8.28
C VAL A 77 1.34 1.23 -6.89
N HIS A 78 1.15 -0.09 -6.71
CA HIS A 78 0.96 -0.66 -5.38
C HIS A 78 2.21 -0.49 -4.49
N HIS A 79 3.42 -0.52 -5.06
CA HIS A 79 4.64 -0.21 -4.31
C HIS A 79 4.76 1.27 -3.95
N ALA A 80 4.31 2.16 -4.85
CA ALA A 80 4.23 3.59 -4.57
C ALA A 80 3.24 3.88 -3.43
N ILE A 81 2.08 3.23 -3.45
CA ILE A 81 1.08 3.27 -2.37
C ILE A 81 1.66 2.74 -1.06
N ALA A 82 2.34 1.59 -1.10
CA ALA A 82 2.98 1.03 0.07
C ALA A 82 4.03 1.99 0.64
N LEU A 83 4.83 2.64 -0.20
CA LEU A 83 5.83 3.62 0.22
C LEU A 83 5.18 4.80 0.96
N GLY A 84 4.11 5.39 0.41
CA GLY A 84 3.45 6.52 1.07
C GLY A 84 2.73 6.12 2.36
N LEU A 85 2.14 4.92 2.42
CA LEU A 85 1.57 4.37 3.67
C LEU A 85 2.65 4.17 4.75
N HIS A 86 3.78 3.54 4.41
CA HIS A 86 4.88 3.35 5.37
C HIS A 86 5.50 4.67 5.80
N THR A 87 5.66 5.63 4.88
CA THR A 87 6.22 6.95 5.19
C THR A 87 5.28 7.74 6.11
N THR A 88 3.98 7.77 5.81
CA THR A 88 2.97 8.44 6.65
C THR A 88 2.93 7.81 8.05
N THR A 89 2.97 6.47 8.12
CA THR A 89 3.00 5.73 9.39
C THR A 89 4.27 6.03 10.17
N LEU A 90 5.43 6.07 9.51
CA LEU A 90 6.71 6.41 10.15
C LEU A 90 6.67 7.81 10.77
N ILE A 91 6.13 8.81 10.06
CA ILE A 91 6.02 10.18 10.56
C ILE A 91 5.16 10.22 11.82
N LEU A 92 3.97 9.61 11.78
CA LEU A 92 3.04 9.59 12.91
C LEU A 92 3.63 8.84 14.12
N VAL A 93 4.15 7.63 13.91
CA VAL A 93 4.74 6.81 14.97
C VAL A 93 5.97 7.50 15.55
N LYS A 94 6.82 8.13 14.73
CA LYS A 94 7.98 8.87 15.23
C LYS A 94 7.56 10.07 16.07
N GLY A 95 6.56 10.82 15.61
CA GLY A 95 6.01 11.97 16.33
C GLY A 95 5.46 11.60 17.71
N ASP A 96 4.73 10.49 17.80
CA ASP A 96 4.17 9.94 19.05
C ASP A 96 5.27 9.46 20.00
N LEU A 97 6.22 8.65 19.51
CA LEU A 97 7.31 8.11 20.33
C LEU A 97 8.26 9.19 20.87
N ASP A 98 8.43 10.30 20.15
CA ASP A 98 9.28 11.44 20.55
C ASP A 98 8.50 12.59 21.21
N GLU A 99 7.20 12.44 21.46
CA GLU A 99 6.37 13.52 22.01
C GLU A 99 6.86 13.93 23.41
N HIS A 100 7.24 12.95 24.22
CA HIS A 100 7.59 13.20 25.62
C HIS A 100 8.99 13.77 25.78
N ASP A 101 9.94 13.22 25.03
CA ASP A 101 11.35 13.58 25.10
C ASP A 101 12.05 13.12 23.81
N SER A 102 13.05 13.88 23.37
CA SER A 102 13.98 13.44 22.34
C SER A 102 15.39 13.90 22.69
N LYS A 103 16.40 13.24 22.11
CA LYS A 103 17.81 13.63 22.33
C LYS A 103 18.09 15.11 22.01
N LEU A 104 17.31 15.71 21.09
CA LEU A 104 17.48 17.10 20.68
C LEU A 104 16.85 18.09 21.67
N MET A 105 15.71 17.74 22.27
CA MET A 105 14.98 18.57 23.22
C MET A 105 14.47 17.70 24.37
N LEU A 106 15.09 17.87 25.54
CA LEU A 106 14.70 17.17 26.75
C LEU A 106 13.46 17.82 27.37
N GLY A 107 12.56 17.01 27.94
CA GLY A 107 11.38 17.52 28.64
C GLY A 107 10.31 18.15 27.74
N LYS A 108 10.18 17.72 26.47
CA LYS A 108 9.10 18.17 25.56
C LYS A 108 7.71 18.07 26.17
N LYS A 109 7.46 17.03 26.96
CA LYS A 109 6.21 16.80 27.69
C LYS A 109 5.73 18.01 28.49
N ASP A 110 6.64 18.88 28.96
CA ASP A 110 6.31 20.02 29.80
C ASP A 110 5.69 21.19 29.00
N PHE A 111 5.83 21.16 27.67
CA PHE A 111 5.28 22.16 26.74
C PHE A 111 3.95 21.73 26.10
N GLY A 112 3.59 20.44 26.21
CA GLY A 112 2.39 19.86 25.61
C GLY A 112 2.55 19.48 24.13
N TYR A 113 1.42 19.19 23.49
CA TYR A 113 1.35 18.59 22.14
C TYR A 113 1.74 19.55 21.00
N SER A 114 1.46 20.85 21.17
CA SER A 114 1.66 21.87 20.13
C SER A 114 2.36 23.10 20.72
N PHE A 115 3.59 23.34 20.27
CA PHE A 115 4.40 24.50 20.65
C PHE A 115 5.31 24.88 19.47
N PRO A 116 5.71 26.16 19.29
CA PRO A 116 6.37 26.58 18.04
C PRO A 116 7.78 26.01 17.83
N CYS A 117 8.63 26.02 18.86
CA CYS A 117 10.01 25.52 18.85
C CYS A 117 10.66 25.75 20.24
N ASP A 118 11.83 25.15 20.48
CA ASP A 118 12.76 25.48 21.58
C ASP A 118 13.88 26.46 21.11
N GLY A 119 13.49 27.38 20.21
CA GLY A 119 14.37 28.42 19.68
C GLY A 119 15.57 27.91 18.84
N PRO A 120 16.55 28.79 18.55
CA PRO A 120 17.67 28.48 17.66
C PRO A 120 18.81 27.68 18.33
N ARG A 121 18.65 27.29 19.60
CA ARG A 121 19.66 26.50 20.31
C ARG A 121 19.80 25.12 19.66
N HIS A 122 20.95 24.47 19.87
CA HIS A 122 21.26 23.14 19.33
C HIS A 122 21.19 22.99 17.79
N GLY A 123 21.33 24.09 17.04
CA GLY A 123 21.28 24.09 15.58
C GLY A 123 19.89 24.36 14.99
N GLY A 124 18.87 24.58 15.83
CA GLY A 124 17.49 24.87 15.44
C GLY A 124 16.53 23.74 15.79
N THR A 125 15.34 24.09 16.26
CA THR A 125 14.29 23.16 16.73
C THR A 125 12.94 23.43 16.06
N CYS A 126 12.97 23.89 14.81
CA CYS A 126 11.76 24.03 14.00
C CYS A 126 11.09 22.67 13.82
N ASP A 127 9.75 22.67 13.80
CA ASP A 127 8.92 21.50 13.55
C ASP A 127 9.24 20.28 14.44
N ILE A 128 9.52 20.53 15.71
CA ILE A 128 10.01 19.52 16.66
C ILE A 128 8.89 18.85 17.48
N PHE A 129 7.69 19.43 17.53
CA PHE A 129 6.60 18.94 18.38
C PHE A 129 5.72 17.93 17.65
N ALA A 130 4.98 17.13 18.41
CA ALA A 130 4.13 16.06 17.86
C ALA A 130 3.04 16.61 16.91
N TRP A 131 2.54 17.83 17.17
CA TRP A 131 1.68 18.53 16.21
C TRP A 131 2.33 18.76 14.84
N ASP A 132 3.62 19.05 14.79
CA ASP A 132 4.34 19.31 13.55
C ASP A 132 4.51 18.00 12.75
N ALA A 133 4.73 16.89 13.46
CA ALA A 133 4.71 15.56 12.85
C ALA A 133 3.32 15.22 12.27
N PHE A 134 2.23 15.54 12.98
CA PHE A 134 0.87 15.40 12.45
C PHE A 134 0.65 16.27 11.20
N TYR A 135 1.10 17.53 11.23
CA TYR A 135 1.06 18.43 10.08
C TYR A 135 1.81 17.85 8.87
N PHE A 136 3.03 17.34 9.06
CA PHE A 136 3.76 16.65 7.98
C PHE A 136 3.02 15.42 7.48
N ALA A 137 2.48 14.60 8.37
CA ALA A 137 1.72 13.40 8.00
C ALA A 137 0.51 13.74 7.13
N LEU A 138 -0.14 14.90 7.31
CA LEU A 138 -1.24 15.33 6.45
C LEU A 138 -0.81 15.53 4.99
N PHE A 139 0.36 16.13 4.71
CA PHE A 139 0.86 16.26 3.34
C PHE A 139 1.10 14.90 2.69
N TYR A 140 1.74 13.99 3.43
CA TYR A 140 1.99 12.64 2.91
C TYR A 140 0.69 11.86 2.71
N SER A 141 -0.26 11.97 3.65
CA SER A 141 -1.56 11.30 3.54
C SER A 141 -2.37 11.80 2.34
N THR A 142 -2.41 13.12 2.09
CA THR A 142 -3.14 13.68 0.96
C THR A 142 -2.49 13.35 -0.39
N THR A 143 -1.15 13.35 -0.44
CA THR A 143 -0.40 12.87 -1.62
C THR A 143 -0.69 11.39 -1.87
N GLN A 144 -0.67 10.57 -0.81
CA GLN A 144 -0.93 9.14 -0.87
C GLN A 144 -2.36 8.82 -1.31
N LEU A 145 -3.36 9.58 -0.88
CA LEU A 145 -4.75 9.39 -1.31
C LEU A 145 -4.98 9.82 -2.77
N SER A 146 -4.11 10.67 -3.31
CA SER A 146 -4.17 11.09 -4.71
C SER A 146 -3.49 10.11 -5.67
N TRP A 147 -2.62 9.24 -5.17
CA TRP A 147 -1.93 8.20 -5.95
C TRP A 147 -2.79 6.95 -6.05
#